data_AF-A0A6A8HRM3-F1
#
_entry.id   AF-A0A6A8HRM3-F1
#
_cell.length_a   1.000
_cell.length_b   1.000
_cell.length_c   1.000
_cell.angle_alpha   90.00
_cell.angle_beta   90.00
_cell.angle_gamma   90.00
#
_symmetry.space_group_name_H-M   'P 1'
#
loop_
_entity.id
_entity.type
_entity.pdbx_description
1 polymer ?
#
loop_
_entity_poly.entity_id
_entity_poly.type
_entity_poly.pdbx_seq_one_letter_code
_entity_poly.pdbx_strand_id
1 'polypeptide(L)'
;MNGKYYLIKKAGTKYKFYWAPLSPWPERDFEDWGVAVIDFSWITEDPRPKHLRAASLGYELKPKYQVLRDPKIDGVRDGGYRYVVLGTGHVRRCLLGMDERHRYACWESG
;
A
#
# COMPACT_ATOMS: atom_id res chain seq x y z
N MET A 1 -3.35 13.77 3.49
CA MET A 1 -3.73 12.58 4.28
C MET A 1 -2.73 11.49 3.96
N ASN A 2 -2.10 10.95 5.00
CA ASN A 2 -0.74 10.47 4.93
C ASN A 2 -0.60 9.21 5.76
N GLY A 3 0.38 8.33 5.52
CA GLY A 3 0.37 6.96 6.06
C GLY A 3 1.48 6.67 7.06
N LYS A 4 1.18 5.84 8.06
CA LYS A 4 2.14 5.13 8.90
C LYS A 4 2.11 3.65 8.59
N TYR A 5 3.29 3.04 8.63
CA TYR A 5 3.51 1.65 8.27
C TYR A 5 4.44 0.97 9.28
N TYR A 6 4.13 -0.28 9.57
CA TYR A 6 4.99 -1.14 10.37
C TYR A 6 5.20 -2.48 9.69
N LEU A 7 6.44 -2.81 9.35
CA LEU A 7 6.80 -4.05 8.67
C LEU A 7 6.57 -5.25 9.59
N ILE A 8 5.68 -6.14 9.15
CA ILE A 8 5.48 -7.46 9.75
C ILE A 8 6.50 -8.44 9.18
N LYS A 9 6.63 -8.46 7.85
CA LYS A 9 7.54 -9.38 7.14
C LYS A 9 7.92 -8.85 5.76
N LYS A 10 9.17 -9.07 5.37
CA LYS A 10 9.68 -8.83 4.01
C LYS A 10 10.20 -10.14 3.42
N ALA A 11 9.87 -10.42 2.17
CA ALA A 11 10.38 -11.56 1.41
C ALA A 11 10.64 -11.12 -0.04
N GLY A 12 11.90 -10.79 -0.35
CA GLY A 12 12.27 -10.21 -1.65
C GLY A 12 11.54 -8.89 -1.90
N THR A 13 10.71 -8.86 -2.95
CA THR A 13 9.87 -7.72 -3.35
C THR A 13 8.52 -7.65 -2.63
N LYS A 14 8.21 -8.61 -1.76
CA LYS A 14 6.93 -8.73 -1.07
C LYS A 14 7.02 -8.21 0.36
N TYR A 15 6.09 -7.35 0.73
CA TYR A 15 6.05 -6.67 2.03
C TYR A 15 4.69 -6.90 2.66
N LYS A 16 4.65 -7.46 3.87
CA LYS A 16 3.46 -7.51 4.72
C LYS A 16 3.66 -6.51 5.86
N PHE A 17 2.69 -5.63 6.07
CA PHE A 17 2.81 -4.56 7.07
C PHE A 17 1.46 -4.17 7.66
N TYR A 18 1.50 -3.64 8.87
CA TYR A 18 0.40 -2.85 9.41
C TYR A 18 0.40 -1.47 8.76
N TRP A 19 -0.77 -0.89 8.55
CA TRP A 19 -0.91 0.45 7.99
C TRP A 19 -2.03 1.23 8.66
N ALA A 20 -1.84 2.54 8.82
CA ALA A 20 -2.87 3.45 9.28
C ALA A 20 -2.66 4.84 8.65
N PRO A 21 -3.71 5.66 8.50
CA PRO A 21 -3.53 7.08 8.25
C PRO A 21 -2.87 7.80 9.42
N LEU A 22 -2.34 8.99 9.12
CA LEU A 22 -1.91 9.99 10.07
C LEU A 22 -3.06 10.88 10.56
N SER A 23 -4.13 11.01 9.77
CA SER A 23 -5.37 11.70 10.14
C SER A 23 -6.54 11.19 9.30
N PRO A 24 -7.73 10.90 9.87
CA PRO A 24 -7.94 10.73 11.32
C PRO A 24 -7.07 9.59 11.85
N TRP A 25 -6.49 9.76 13.04
CA TRP A 25 -5.62 8.77 13.68
C TRP A 25 -6.45 7.66 14.33
N PRO A 26 -6.02 6.37 14.31
CA PRO A 26 -6.71 5.32 15.04
C PRO A 26 -6.69 5.54 16.56
N GLU A 27 -7.74 5.14 17.27
CA GLU A 27 -7.85 5.35 18.72
C GLU A 27 -6.80 4.57 19.49
N ARG A 28 -6.55 3.32 19.07
CA ARG A 28 -5.46 2.47 19.55
C ARG A 28 -4.42 2.29 18.46
N ASP A 29 -3.24 1.80 18.84
CA ASP A 29 -2.15 1.60 17.89
C ASP A 29 -2.40 0.33 17.02
N PHE A 30 -1.50 -0.66 17.02
CA PHE A 30 -1.59 -1.83 16.12
C PHE A 30 -2.92 -2.61 16.11
N GLU A 31 -3.73 -2.53 17.19
CA GLU A 31 -5.06 -3.16 17.25
C GLU A 31 -6.01 -2.61 16.18
N ASP A 32 -5.94 -1.31 15.92
CA ASP A 32 -6.84 -0.59 15.02
C ASP A 32 -6.22 -0.34 13.65
N TRP A 33 -4.95 -0.68 13.44
CA TRP A 33 -4.32 -0.54 12.12
C TRP A 33 -4.86 -1.57 11.13
N GLY A 34 -4.85 -1.24 9.85
CA GLY A 34 -5.07 -2.19 8.77
C GLY A 34 -3.88 -3.12 8.60
N VAL A 35 -4.08 -4.18 7.80
CA VAL A 35 -3.01 -5.08 7.36
C VAL A 35 -3.04 -5.15 5.85
N ALA A 36 -1.89 -4.97 5.21
CA ALA A 36 -1.76 -5.07 3.77
C ALA A 36 -0.51 -5.86 3.37
N VAL A 37 -0.56 -6.37 2.14
CA VAL A 37 0.56 -6.99 1.44
C VAL A 37 0.82 -6.19 0.18
N ILE A 38 2.08 -5.85 -0.11
CA ILE A 38 2.49 -5.21 -1.36
C ILE A 38 3.51 -6.08 -2.06
N ASP A 39 3.32 -6.29 -3.36
CA ASP A 39 4.27 -7.02 -4.20
C ASP A 39 4.81 -6.08 -5.29
N PHE A 40 6.05 -5.63 -5.11
CA PHE A 40 6.72 -4.78 -6.09
C PHE A 40 7.23 -5.55 -7.32
N SER A 41 7.09 -6.88 -7.39
CA SER A 41 7.41 -7.63 -8.61
C SER A 41 6.32 -7.54 -9.69
N TRP A 42 5.11 -7.08 -9.32
CA TRP A 42 3.99 -7.05 -10.25
C TRP A 42 4.13 -5.92 -11.28
N ILE A 43 3.90 -6.26 -12.55
CA ILE A 43 3.89 -5.30 -13.66
C ILE A 43 2.51 -4.62 -13.69
N THR A 44 2.46 -3.36 -13.28
CA THR A 44 1.21 -2.55 -13.22
C THR A 44 0.96 -1.73 -14.48
N GLU A 45 1.91 -1.73 -15.43
CA GLU A 45 1.77 -1.04 -16.71
C GLU A 45 1.63 -2.06 -17.83
N ASP A 46 0.88 -1.72 -18.87
CA ASP A 46 0.79 -2.57 -20.06
C ASP A 46 2.20 -2.71 -20.68
N PRO A 47 2.81 -3.91 -20.65
CA PRO A 47 4.17 -4.11 -21.13
C PRO A 47 4.26 -3.99 -22.66
N ARG A 48 3.13 -3.90 -23.35
CA ARG A 48 3.09 -3.79 -24.81
C ARG A 48 3.49 -2.38 -25.27
N PRO A 49 4.14 -2.27 -26.44
CA PRO A 49 4.33 -1.01 -27.15
C PRO A 49 3.03 -0.23 -27.31
N LYS A 50 3.09 1.12 -27.26
CA LYS A 50 1.90 2.01 -27.30
C LYS A 50 0.91 1.66 -28.42
N HIS A 51 1.40 1.31 -29.61
CA HIS A 51 0.57 0.98 -30.77
C HIS A 51 -0.20 -0.35 -30.65
N LEU A 52 0.12 -1.21 -29.68
CA LEU A 52 -0.57 -2.48 -29.41
C LEU A 52 -1.50 -2.43 -28.19
N ARG A 53 -1.60 -1.27 -27.53
CA ARG A 53 -2.44 -1.07 -26.33
C ARG A 53 -3.92 -0.91 -26.64
N ALA A 54 -4.30 -0.81 -27.92
CA ALA A 54 -5.69 -0.66 -28.34
C ALA A 54 -6.56 -1.89 -28.02
N ALA A 55 -5.95 -3.09 -27.99
CA ALA A 55 -6.62 -4.30 -27.55
C ALA A 55 -6.56 -4.41 -26.02
N SER A 56 -7.66 -4.76 -25.35
CA SER A 56 -7.66 -5.04 -23.91
C SER A 56 -6.65 -6.15 -23.56
N LEU A 57 -6.04 -6.06 -22.38
CA LEU A 57 -5.27 -7.17 -21.84
C LEU A 57 -6.24 -8.33 -21.55
N GLY A 58 -5.85 -9.56 -21.89
CA GLY A 58 -6.62 -10.78 -21.56
C GLY A 58 -6.60 -11.12 -20.06
N TYR A 59 -6.04 -10.24 -19.23
CA TYR A 59 -5.96 -10.35 -17.78
C TYR A 59 -6.16 -8.97 -17.16
N GLU A 60 -6.77 -8.94 -15.99
CA GLU A 60 -6.87 -7.70 -15.21
C GLU A 60 -5.52 -7.36 -14.59
N LEU A 61 -5.08 -6.12 -14.79
CA LEU A 61 -4.01 -5.54 -14.00
C LEU A 61 -4.51 -5.37 -12.57
N LYS A 62 -4.23 -6.36 -11.72
CA LYS A 62 -4.62 -6.36 -10.31
C LYS A 62 -3.68 -5.51 -9.45
N PRO A 63 -4.14 -5.03 -8.29
CA PRO A 63 -3.44 -3.98 -7.57
C PRO A 63 -2.07 -4.44 -7.06
N LYS A 64 -1.16 -3.48 -7.04
CA LYS A 64 0.18 -3.52 -6.41
C LYS A 64 0.15 -3.95 -4.94
N TYR A 65 -1.03 -3.90 -4.32
CA TYR A 65 -1.28 -4.20 -2.92
C TYR A 65 -2.59 -4.98 -2.71
N GLN A 66 -2.62 -5.84 -1.69
CA GLN A 66 -3.79 -6.55 -1.19
C GLN A 66 -4.05 -6.14 0.26
N VAL A 67 -5.26 -5.67 0.55
CA VAL A 67 -5.70 -5.40 1.93
C VAL A 67 -6.23 -6.69 2.54
N LEU A 68 -5.65 -7.10 3.67
CA LEU A 68 -6.10 -8.24 4.47
C LEU A 68 -7.07 -7.81 5.58
N ARG A 69 -6.91 -6.56 6.07
CA ARG A 69 -7.74 -5.94 7.09
C ARG A 69 -7.71 -4.44 6.90
N ASP A 70 -8.86 -3.78 6.97
CA ASP A 70 -8.93 -2.32 7.03
C ASP A 70 -8.64 -1.81 8.44
N PRO A 71 -8.09 -0.59 8.58
CA PRO A 71 -7.99 0.05 9.87
C PRO A 71 -9.40 0.32 10.45
N LYS A 72 -9.52 0.17 11.76
CA LYS A 72 -10.75 0.48 12.51
C LYS A 72 -10.80 1.97 12.82
N ILE A 73 -11.20 2.75 11.84
CA ILE A 73 -11.32 4.20 11.97
C ILE A 73 -12.68 4.62 11.40
N ASP A 74 -13.45 5.37 12.17
CA ASP A 74 -14.76 5.85 11.73
C ASP A 74 -14.61 6.79 10.52
N GLY A 75 -15.45 6.58 9.50
CA GLY A 75 -15.42 7.31 8.23
C GLY A 75 -14.37 6.83 7.21
N VAL A 76 -13.53 5.86 7.56
CA VAL A 76 -12.44 5.36 6.71
C VAL A 76 -12.78 3.99 6.13
N ARG A 77 -13.54 3.94 5.03
CA ARG A 77 -13.87 2.68 4.34
C ARG A 77 -13.90 2.76 2.81
N ASP A 78 -13.58 3.91 2.22
CA ASP A 78 -13.71 4.10 0.77
C ASP A 78 -12.45 3.65 -0.01
N GLY A 79 -12.63 3.38 -1.31
CA GLY A 79 -11.55 2.93 -2.19
C GLY A 79 -10.53 4.04 -2.55
N GLY A 80 -10.95 5.30 -2.60
CA GLY A 80 -10.08 6.45 -2.87
C GLY A 80 -9.10 6.71 -1.72
N TYR A 81 -9.56 6.52 -0.49
CA TYR A 81 -8.79 6.58 0.73
C TYR A 81 -7.68 5.53 0.74
N ARG A 82 -8.04 4.26 0.46
CA ARG A 82 -7.05 3.19 0.35
C ARG A 82 -6.02 3.50 -0.73
N TYR A 83 -6.45 4.09 -1.84
CA TYR A 83 -5.54 4.52 -2.89
C TYR A 83 -4.54 5.58 -2.42
N VAL A 84 -4.96 6.58 -1.65
CA VAL A 84 -4.05 7.62 -1.10
C VAL A 84 -2.99 7.01 -0.18
N VAL A 85 -3.41 6.07 0.70
CA VAL A 85 -2.52 5.49 1.72
C VAL A 85 -1.69 4.30 1.21
N LEU A 86 -2.18 3.51 0.24
CA LEU A 86 -1.50 2.28 -0.22
C LEU A 86 -1.14 2.29 -1.71
N GLY A 87 -1.80 3.12 -2.51
CA GLY A 87 -1.67 3.14 -3.97
C GLY A 87 -0.69 4.18 -4.53
N THR A 88 -0.28 5.17 -3.74
CA THR A 88 0.60 6.24 -4.22
C THR A 88 2.07 5.81 -4.32
N GLY A 89 2.85 6.54 -5.12
CA GLY A 89 4.30 6.32 -5.25
C GLY A 89 5.08 6.50 -3.95
N HIS A 90 4.52 7.24 -2.98
CA HIS A 90 5.13 7.48 -1.67
C HIS A 90 5.25 6.20 -0.85
N VAL A 91 4.22 5.34 -0.88
CA VAL A 91 4.24 4.01 -0.24
C VAL A 91 5.44 3.20 -0.71
N ARG A 92 5.71 3.22 -2.02
CA ARG A 92 6.87 2.51 -2.58
C ARG A 92 8.17 3.02 -1.97
N ARG A 93 8.34 4.34 -1.85
CA ARG A 93 9.57 4.92 -1.26
C ARG A 93 9.71 4.54 0.21
N CYS A 94 8.62 4.60 0.99
CA CYS A 94 8.62 4.19 2.40
C CYS A 94 8.99 2.71 2.56
N LEU A 95 8.28 1.82 1.87
CA LEU A 95 8.46 0.38 2.04
C LEU A 95 9.82 -0.12 1.53
N LEU A 96 10.38 0.47 0.46
CA LEU A 96 11.71 0.08 -0.03
C LEU A 96 12.82 0.32 1.00
N GLY A 97 12.67 1.34 1.85
CA GLY A 97 13.58 1.63 2.94
C GLY A 97 13.37 0.75 4.18
N MET A 98 12.31 -0.06 4.23
CA MET A 98 12.00 -0.89 5.39
C MET A 98 12.67 -2.27 5.30
N ASP A 99 13.17 -2.71 6.44
CA ASP A 99 13.74 -4.04 6.66
C ASP A 99 13.52 -4.48 8.12
N GLU A 100 14.09 -5.63 8.50
CA GLU A 100 13.89 -6.19 9.85
C GLU A 100 14.49 -5.32 10.96
N ARG A 101 15.45 -4.44 10.65
CA ARG A 101 16.07 -3.48 11.57
C ARG A 101 15.34 -2.13 11.56
N HIS A 102 14.74 -1.76 10.44
CA HIS A 102 14.01 -0.50 10.23
C HIS A 102 12.55 -0.80 9.87
N ARG A 103 11.78 -1.22 10.88
CA ARG A 103 10.41 -1.70 10.67
C ARG A 103 9.36 -0.61 10.61
N TYR A 104 9.68 0.62 10.96
CA TYR A 104 8.69 1.70 11.04
C TYR A 104 8.97 2.76 9.98
N ALA A 105 7.91 3.20 9.30
CA ALA A 105 7.97 4.33 8.38
C ALA A 105 6.69 5.16 8.50
N CYS A 106 6.83 6.47 8.40
CA CYS A 106 5.73 7.38 8.18
C CYS A 106 6.10 8.31 7.03
N TRP A 107 5.09 8.87 6.38
CA TRP A 107 5.30 9.95 5.42
C TRP A 107 4.15 10.91 5.56
N GLU A 108 4.42 12.19 5.25
CA GLU A 108 3.39 13.19 5.04
C GLU A 108 3.57 13.86 3.67
N SER A 109 2.55 13.84 2.80
CA SER A 109 2.39 14.85 1.77
C SER A 109 1.79 16.08 2.43
N GLY A 110 2.57 17.15 2.42
CA GLY A 110 2.04 18.51 2.40
C GLY A 110 1.34 18.79 1.09
#